data_AF-A0AA40WFX3-F1
#
_entry.id   AF-A0AA40WFX3-F1
#
_cell.length_a   1.000
_cell.length_b   1.000
_cell.length_c   1.000
_cell.angle_alpha   90.00
_cell.angle_beta   90.00
_cell.angle_gamma   90.00
#
_symmetry.space_group_name_H-M   'P 1'
#
loop_
_entity.id
_entity.type
_entity.pdbx_description
1 polymer ?
#
loop_
_entity_poly.entity_id
_entity_poly.type
_entity_poly.pdbx_seq_one_letter_code
_entity_poly.pdbx_strand_id
1 'polypeptide(L)'
;MSHLILIPVCIVGGWILKRGKIFPENTGFALGNFVVYISLPALILASVPTMKLETSLIYLASMPWILFGLSVVFFYIIGKFFHWSSETRIVTTLCCGLGNTSFLGLPILRVLYGEGITNSVLIIDQFGTFLCLAIPGFILSLSFLSQNDQERSGNPVGSIL
;
A
#
# COMPACT_ATOMS: atom_id res chain seq x y z
N MET A 1 -17.38 -2.53 22.05
CA MET A 1 -16.85 -3.91 21.93
C MET A 1 -17.33 -4.65 20.68
N SER A 2 -17.95 -4.01 19.68
CA SER A 2 -18.70 -4.72 18.61
C SER A 2 -18.22 -4.51 17.16
N HIS A 3 -17.28 -3.60 16.87
CA HIS A 3 -16.90 -3.31 15.48
C HIS A 3 -15.53 -3.87 15.06
N LEU A 4 -14.57 -4.04 15.99
CA LEU A 4 -13.26 -4.63 15.64
C LEU A 4 -13.38 -6.08 15.18
N ILE A 5 -14.34 -6.83 15.71
CA ILE A 5 -14.61 -8.22 15.30
C ILE A 5 -15.09 -8.34 13.85
N LEU A 6 -15.62 -7.25 13.29
CA LEU A 6 -16.09 -7.22 11.91
C LEU A 6 -14.93 -7.41 10.92
N ILE A 7 -13.73 -6.94 11.28
CA ILE A 7 -12.54 -7.05 10.42
C ILE A 7 -12.15 -8.52 10.18
N PRO A 8 -11.84 -9.35 11.21
CA PRO A 8 -11.53 -10.75 10.98
C PRO A 8 -12.73 -11.52 10.40
N VAL A 9 -13.97 -11.18 10.76
CA VAL A 9 -15.17 -11.78 10.18
C VAL A 9 -15.26 -11.53 8.67
N CYS A 10 -15.03 -10.29 8.21
CA CYS A 10 -15.02 -9.95 6.78
C CYS A 10 -13.86 -10.61 6.04
N ILE A 11 -12.67 -10.71 6.65
CA ILE A 11 -11.52 -11.39 6.06
C ILE A 11 -11.80 -12.89 5.88
N VAL A 12 -12.29 -13.55 6.94
CA VAL A 12 -12.65 -14.98 6.89
C VAL A 12 -13.81 -15.21 5.93
N GLY A 13 -14.82 -14.35 5.95
CA GLY A 13 -15.93 -14.38 5.00
C GLY A 13 -15.47 -14.28 3.55
N GLY A 14 -14.61 -13.30 3.24
CA GLY A 14 -14.00 -13.16 1.91
C GLY A 14 -13.18 -14.40 1.50
N TRP A 15 -12.44 -14.99 2.42
CA TRP A 15 -11.69 -16.23 2.17
C TRP A 15 -12.61 -17.43 1.89
N ILE A 16 -13.70 -17.58 2.65
CA ILE A 16 -14.72 -18.63 2.43
C ILE A 16 -15.37 -18.43 1.05
N LEU A 17 -15.78 -17.20 0.72
CA LEU A 17 -16.39 -16.88 -0.58
C LEU A 17 -15.44 -17.20 -1.75
N LYS A 18 -14.15 -16.86 -1.61
CA LYS A 18 -13.12 -17.20 -2.60
C LYS A 18 -12.95 -18.71 -2.74
N ARG A 19 -12.86 -19.45 -1.63
CA ARG A 19 -12.67 -20.91 -1.64
C ARG A 19 -13.90 -21.64 -2.19
N GLY A 20 -15.09 -21.13 -1.90
CA GLY A 20 -16.36 -21.64 -2.43
C GLY A 20 -16.59 -21.32 -3.91
N LYS A 21 -15.70 -20.55 -4.56
CA LYS A 21 -15.85 -20.08 -5.96
C LYS A 21 -17.22 -19.45 -6.23
N ILE A 22 -17.80 -18.81 -5.22
CA ILE A 22 -19.13 -18.18 -5.30
C ILE A 22 -19.09 -16.97 -6.23
N PHE A 23 -17.94 -16.28 -6.27
CA PHE A 23 -17.68 -15.16 -7.16
C PHE A 23 -16.59 -15.49 -8.18
N PRO A 24 -16.59 -14.82 -9.34
CA PRO A 24 -15.49 -14.88 -10.31
C PRO A 24 -14.12 -14.57 -9.69
N GLU A 25 -13.06 -15.17 -10.24
CA GLU A 25 -11.69 -14.98 -9.71
C GLU A 25 -11.23 -13.51 -9.74
N ASN A 26 -11.75 -12.71 -10.68
CA ASN A 26 -11.43 -11.30 -10.83
C ASN A 26 -12.20 -10.36 -9.87
N THR A 27 -13.12 -10.88 -9.05
CA THR A 27 -13.98 -10.05 -8.19
C THR A 27 -13.17 -9.24 -7.17
N GLY A 28 -12.09 -9.79 -6.61
CA GLY A 28 -11.23 -9.07 -5.67
C GLY A 28 -10.58 -7.83 -6.30
N PHE A 29 -10.09 -7.96 -7.54
CA PHE A 29 -9.51 -6.85 -8.29
C PHE A 29 -10.57 -5.81 -8.68
N ALA A 30 -11.74 -6.25 -9.14
CA ALA A 30 -12.86 -5.35 -9.47
C ALA A 30 -13.34 -4.54 -8.25
N LEU A 31 -13.49 -5.18 -7.10
CA LEU A 31 -13.85 -4.49 -5.84
C LEU A 31 -12.74 -3.55 -5.38
N GLY A 32 -11.47 -3.95 -5.48
CA GLY A 32 -10.34 -3.08 -5.19
C GLY A 32 -10.35 -1.80 -6.04
N ASN A 33 -10.55 -1.95 -7.36
CA ASN A 33 -10.66 -0.83 -8.29
C ASN A 33 -11.86 0.06 -7.97
N PHE A 34 -13.01 -0.53 -7.64
CA PHE A 34 -14.18 0.24 -7.22
C PHE A 34 -13.87 1.09 -5.98
N VAL A 35 -13.17 0.53 -5.00
CA VAL A 35 -12.77 1.28 -3.81
C VAL A 35 -11.82 2.41 -4.16
N VAL A 36 -10.76 2.14 -4.94
CA VAL A 36 -9.74 3.14 -5.28
C VAL A 36 -10.28 4.25 -6.17
N TYR A 37 -11.09 3.94 -7.18
CA TYR A 37 -11.55 4.93 -8.17
C TYR A 37 -12.86 5.61 -7.80
N ILE A 38 -13.70 5.02 -6.95
CA ILE A 38 -15.02 5.56 -6.62
C ILE A 38 -15.15 5.84 -5.13
N SER A 39 -14.94 4.82 -4.28
CA SER A 39 -15.24 4.96 -2.85
C SER A 39 -14.29 5.92 -2.13
N LEU A 40 -12.98 5.82 -2.37
CA LEU A 40 -11.98 6.71 -1.76
C LEU A 40 -12.14 8.15 -2.23
N PRO A 41 -12.26 8.46 -3.54
CA PRO A 41 -12.52 9.82 -3.99
C PRO A 41 -13.82 10.41 -3.42
N ALA A 42 -14.90 9.63 -3.36
CA ALA A 42 -16.15 10.07 -2.74
C ALA A 42 -15.98 10.38 -1.25
N LEU A 43 -15.24 9.52 -0.52
CA LEU A 43 -14.95 9.73 0.89
C LEU A 43 -14.07 10.97 1.11
N ILE A 44 -13.06 11.18 0.27
CA ILE A 44 -12.21 12.38 0.31
C ILE A 44 -13.07 13.63 0.08
N LEU A 45 -13.92 13.64 -0.95
CA LEU A 45 -14.82 14.78 -1.23
C LEU A 45 -15.82 15.04 -0.09
N ALA A 46 -16.29 14.00 0.59
CA ALA A 46 -17.16 14.13 1.75
C ALA A 46 -16.40 14.68 2.99
N SER A 47 -15.13 14.32 3.13
CA SER A 47 -14.28 14.70 4.26
C SER A 47 -13.64 16.08 4.12
N VAL A 48 -13.21 16.48 2.92
CA VAL A 48 -12.48 17.75 2.64
C VAL A 48 -13.18 18.99 3.21
N PRO A 49 -14.51 19.19 3.08
CA PRO A 49 -15.17 20.39 3.60
C PRO A 49 -15.09 20.52 5.13
N THR A 50 -14.91 19.41 5.83
CA THR A 50 -14.82 19.36 7.30
C THR A 50 -13.39 19.41 7.82
N MET A 51 -12.39 19.36 6.93
CA MET A 51 -10.98 19.37 7.30
C MET A 51 -10.54 20.77 7.71
N LYS A 52 -10.13 20.90 8.98
CA LYS A 52 -9.36 22.06 9.42
C LYS A 52 -7.90 21.84 9.03
N LEU A 53 -7.41 22.69 8.14
CA LEU A 53 -6.00 22.68 7.75
C LEU A 53 -5.18 23.27 8.90
N GLU A 54 -4.57 22.39 9.67
CA GLU A 54 -3.68 22.73 10.78
C GLU A 54 -2.27 22.23 10.48
N THR A 55 -1.26 22.91 11.02
CA THR A 55 0.15 22.51 10.89
C THR A 55 0.39 21.09 11.39
N SER A 56 -0.44 20.59 12.31
CA SER A 56 -0.43 19.21 12.79
C SER A 56 -0.53 18.17 11.67
N LEU A 57 -1.21 18.50 10.55
CA LEU A 57 -1.38 17.62 9.40
C LEU A 57 -0.06 17.30 8.67
N ILE A 58 0.95 18.17 8.78
CA ILE A 58 2.25 17.92 8.12
C ILE A 58 2.98 16.74 8.76
N TYR A 59 2.82 16.54 10.08
CA TYR A 59 3.39 15.39 10.78
C TYR A 59 2.72 14.10 10.33
N LEU A 60 1.40 14.13 10.14
CA LEU A 60 0.63 12.99 9.64
C LEU A 60 1.03 12.64 8.21
N ALA A 61 1.16 13.65 7.33
CA ALA A 61 1.57 13.44 5.95
C ALA A 61 3.01 12.94 5.82
N SER A 62 3.94 13.42 6.65
CA SER A 62 5.37 13.05 6.59
C SER A 62 5.69 11.68 7.20
N MET A 63 4.86 11.17 8.10
CA MET A 63 5.09 9.90 8.80
C MET A 63 5.28 8.71 7.83
N PRO A 64 4.44 8.50 6.79
CA PRO A 64 4.65 7.41 5.83
C PRO A 64 5.94 7.56 5.00
N TRP A 65 6.39 8.78 4.72
CA TRP A 65 7.64 9.01 3.98
C TRP A 65 8.85 8.56 4.78
N ILE A 66 8.88 8.90 6.07
CA ILE A 66 9.94 8.49 6.98
C ILE A 66 9.94 6.96 7.12
N LEU A 67 8.77 6.36 7.33
CA LEU A 67 8.62 4.91 7.42
C LEU A 67 9.05 4.18 6.14
N PHE A 68 8.69 4.72 4.98
CA PHE A 68 9.11 4.14 3.71
C PHE A 68 10.63 4.24 3.52
N GLY A 69 11.23 5.41 3.81
CA GLY A 69 12.68 5.60 3.77
C GLY A 69 13.42 4.65 4.70
N LEU A 70 12.94 4.47 5.94
CA LEU A 70 13.47 3.50 6.89
C LEU A 70 13.34 2.06 6.38
N SER A 71 12.20 1.74 5.76
CA SER A 71 11.95 0.41 5.19
C SER A 71 12.91 0.10 4.03
N VAL A 72 13.18 1.06 3.15
CA VAL A 72 14.17 0.91 2.08
C VAL A 72 15.54 0.55 2.66
N VAL A 73 16.00 1.29 3.67
CA VAL A 73 17.29 1.02 4.33
C VAL A 73 17.30 -0.35 5.00
N PHE A 74 16.24 -0.67 5.74
CA PHE A 74 16.10 -1.92 6.49
C PHE A 74 16.13 -3.14 5.56
N PHE A 75 15.28 -3.16 4.53
CA PHE A 75 15.20 -4.30 3.60
C PHE A 75 16.40 -4.37 2.66
N TYR A 76 17.07 -3.25 2.38
CA TYR A 76 18.35 -3.29 1.67
C TYR A 76 19.43 -4.00 2.50
N ILE A 77 19.56 -3.67 3.79
CA ILE A 77 20.54 -4.30 4.70
C ILE A 77 20.22 -5.78 4.89
N ILE A 78 18.97 -6.11 5.21
CA ILE A 78 18.53 -7.50 5.41
C ILE A 78 18.68 -8.30 4.12
N GLY A 79 18.22 -7.75 2.99
CA GLY A 79 18.35 -8.43 1.71
C GLY A 79 19.80 -8.68 1.32
N LYS A 80 20.72 -7.78 1.66
CA LYS A 80 22.16 -8.02 1.46
C LYS A 80 22.67 -9.15 2.37
N PHE A 81 22.26 -9.18 3.63
CA PHE A 81 22.66 -10.23 4.57
C PHE A 81 22.15 -11.62 4.15
N PHE A 82 20.91 -11.70 3.69
CA PHE A 82 20.27 -12.94 3.23
C PHE A 82 20.48 -13.24 1.73
N HIS A 83 21.32 -12.48 1.02
CA HIS A 83 21.61 -12.67 -0.41
C HIS A 83 20.37 -12.67 -1.30
N TRP A 84 19.39 -11.81 -1.00
CA TRP A 84 18.19 -11.65 -1.81
C TRP A 84 18.49 -11.00 -3.15
N SER A 85 17.76 -11.43 -4.19
CA SER A 85 17.76 -10.75 -5.50
C SER A 85 17.31 -9.29 -5.36
N SER A 86 17.69 -8.44 -6.32
CA SER A 86 17.20 -7.06 -6.39
C SER A 86 15.67 -7.01 -6.42
N GLU A 87 15.04 -7.92 -7.16
CA GLU A 87 13.58 -8.06 -7.23
C GLU A 87 12.97 -8.28 -5.85
N THR A 88 13.46 -9.28 -5.12
CA THR A 88 12.92 -9.65 -3.80
C THR A 88 13.05 -8.49 -2.82
N ARG A 89 14.18 -7.78 -2.83
CA ARG A 89 14.40 -6.60 -1.99
C ARG A 89 13.40 -5.50 -2.28
N ILE A 90 13.17 -5.19 -3.55
CA ILE A 90 12.27 -4.12 -3.98
C ILE A 90 10.82 -4.48 -3.67
N VAL A 91 10.36 -5.68 -4.04
CA VAL A 91 9.00 -6.14 -3.76
C VAL A 91 8.74 -6.16 -2.26
N THR A 92 9.67 -6.69 -1.46
CA THR A 92 9.50 -6.71 0.01
C THR A 92 9.47 -5.29 0.59
N THR A 93 10.31 -4.38 0.09
CA THR A 93 10.31 -2.97 0.51
C THR A 93 8.97 -2.31 0.21
N LEU A 94 8.41 -2.52 -0.98
CA LEU A 94 7.12 -1.94 -1.36
C LEU A 94 5.96 -2.57 -0.58
N CYS A 95 5.96 -3.89 -0.41
CA CYS A 95 4.89 -4.60 0.29
C CYS A 95 4.89 -4.33 1.81
N CYS A 96 6.06 -4.22 2.44
CA CYS A 96 6.17 -4.06 3.89
C CYS A 96 6.38 -2.60 4.32
N GLY A 97 6.93 -1.76 3.45
CA GLY A 97 7.19 -0.35 3.74
C GLY A 97 6.02 0.59 3.49
N LEU A 98 4.97 0.13 2.80
CA LEU A 98 3.75 0.88 2.54
C LEU A 98 2.58 0.17 3.23
N GLY A 99 1.99 0.84 4.23
CA GLY A 99 0.88 0.29 4.99
C GLY A 99 -0.43 0.31 4.21
N ASN A 100 -1.34 -0.61 4.53
CA ASN A 100 -2.72 -0.55 4.03
C ASN A 100 -3.56 0.44 4.88
N THR A 101 -3.30 1.74 4.69
CA THR A 101 -3.91 2.82 5.47
C THR A 101 -5.40 3.02 5.14
N SER A 102 -5.78 2.90 3.86
CA SER A 102 -7.17 3.11 3.42
C SER A 102 -8.12 1.93 3.61
N PHE A 103 -7.73 0.68 3.31
CA PHE A 103 -8.67 -0.45 3.41
C PHE A 103 -8.75 -1.00 4.82
N LEU A 104 -7.60 -1.17 5.49
CA LEU A 104 -7.54 -1.77 6.82
C LEU A 104 -7.29 -0.73 7.92
N GLY A 105 -6.43 0.26 7.67
CA GLY A 105 -6.11 1.30 8.65
C GLY A 105 -7.33 2.12 9.06
N LEU A 106 -8.12 2.60 8.10
CA LEU A 106 -9.31 3.40 8.34
C LEU A 106 -10.36 2.71 9.23
N PRO A 107 -10.84 1.48 8.95
CA PRO A 107 -11.76 0.80 9.85
C PRO A 107 -11.14 0.51 11.22
N ILE A 108 -9.86 0.12 11.31
CA ILE A 108 -9.21 -0.09 12.61
C ILE A 108 -9.22 1.20 13.44
N LEU A 109 -8.74 2.30 12.86
CA LEU A 109 -8.62 3.57 13.56
C LEU A 109 -9.99 4.15 13.92
N ARG A 110 -11.01 3.99 13.08
CA ARG A 110 -12.38 4.38 13.43
C ARG A 110 -12.91 3.65 14.64
N VAL A 111 -12.59 2.37 14.82
CA VAL A 111 -13.04 1.64 16.01
C VAL A 111 -12.25 2.04 17.25
N LEU A 112 -10.96 2.35 17.12
CA LEU A 112 -10.10 2.74 18.24
C LEU A 112 -10.31 4.19 18.69
N TYR A 113 -10.48 5.11 17.75
CA TYR A 113 -10.48 6.56 17.98
C TYR A 113 -11.80 7.25 17.61
N GLY A 114 -12.78 6.51 17.10
CA GLY A 114 -14.08 7.03 16.65
C GLY A 114 -14.06 7.60 15.23
N GLU A 115 -15.23 8.00 14.73
CA GLU A 115 -15.42 8.49 13.35
C GLU A 115 -14.63 9.77 13.04
N GLY A 116 -14.35 10.59 14.05
CA GLY A 116 -13.63 11.87 13.91
C GLY A 116 -12.19 11.74 13.40
N ILE A 117 -11.59 10.54 13.49
CA ILE A 117 -10.22 10.30 13.01
C ILE A 117 -10.13 10.18 11.49
N THR A 118 -11.27 10.05 10.78
CA THR A 118 -11.32 9.80 9.33
C THR A 118 -10.45 10.78 8.56
N ASN A 119 -10.55 12.07 8.86
CA ASN A 119 -9.80 13.11 8.16
C ASN A 119 -8.30 12.94 8.34
N SER A 120 -7.83 12.64 9.55
CA SER A 120 -6.43 12.35 9.85
C SER A 120 -5.92 11.15 9.05
N VAL A 121 -6.70 10.06 9.00
CA VAL A 121 -6.31 8.85 8.24
C VAL A 121 -6.22 9.13 6.75
N LEU A 122 -7.17 9.89 6.19
CA LEU A 122 -7.13 10.26 4.78
C LEU A 122 -5.91 11.12 4.45
N ILE A 123 -5.47 12.01 5.33
CA ILE A 123 -4.24 12.79 5.12
C ILE A 123 -3.00 11.88 5.11
N ILE A 124 -2.88 10.97 6.08
CA ILE A 124 -1.79 9.98 6.14
C ILE A 124 -1.78 9.14 4.86
N ASP A 125 -2.95 8.69 4.43
CA ASP A 125 -3.08 7.80 3.28
C ASP A 125 -2.80 8.53 1.96
N GLN A 126 -3.45 9.67 1.72
CA GLN A 126 -3.38 10.36 0.43
C GLN A 126 -2.07 11.12 0.25
N PHE A 127 -1.64 11.91 1.23
CA PHE A 127 -0.40 12.70 1.15
C PHE A 127 0.85 11.94 1.61
N GLY A 128 0.66 10.87 2.37
CA GLY A 128 1.74 9.98 2.77
C GLY A 128 1.79 8.76 1.87
N THR A 129 1.09 7.69 2.23
CA THR A 129 1.21 6.35 1.62
C THR A 129 1.10 6.36 0.09
N PHE A 130 0.05 6.97 -0.47
CA PHE A 130 -0.20 6.98 -1.92
C PHE A 130 0.86 7.78 -2.67
N LEU A 131 1.25 8.96 -2.19
CA LEU A 131 2.32 9.73 -2.82
C LEU A 131 3.69 9.05 -2.68
N CYS A 132 3.98 8.43 -1.53
CA CYS A 132 5.17 7.59 -1.36
C CYS A 132 5.20 6.44 -2.38
N LEU A 133 4.06 5.78 -2.62
CA LEU A 133 3.99 4.74 -3.64
C LEU A 133 4.19 5.32 -5.04
N ALA A 134 3.48 6.39 -5.37
CA ALA A 134 3.46 6.95 -6.72
C ALA A 134 4.77 7.61 -7.14
N ILE A 135 5.54 8.17 -6.20
CA ILE A 135 6.79 8.87 -6.47
C ILE A 135 8.00 7.97 -6.16
N PRO A 136 8.50 7.86 -4.90
CA PRO A 136 9.70 7.07 -4.66
C PRO A 136 9.49 5.56 -4.82
N GLY A 137 8.30 5.03 -4.55
CA GLY A 137 7.98 3.61 -4.76
C GLY A 137 8.01 3.21 -6.24
N PHE A 138 7.45 4.05 -7.11
CA PHE A 138 7.50 3.87 -8.56
C PHE A 138 8.93 3.99 -9.08
N ILE A 139 9.71 4.98 -8.63
CA ILE A 139 11.13 5.13 -8.99
C ILE A 139 11.93 3.89 -8.58
N LEU A 140 11.72 3.39 -7.36
CA LEU A 140 12.35 2.16 -6.88
C LEU A 140 11.99 0.97 -7.77
N SER A 141 10.72 0.86 -8.18
CA SER A 141 10.25 -0.18 -9.09
C SER A 141 10.89 -0.09 -10.49
N LEU A 142 11.05 1.12 -11.03
CA LEU A 142 11.71 1.34 -12.32
C LEU A 142 13.20 0.95 -12.31
N SER A 143 13.88 1.16 -11.17
CA SER A 143 15.29 0.79 -11.04
C SER A 143 15.52 -0.72 -11.23
N PHE A 144 14.52 -1.55 -10.92
CA PHE A 144 14.55 -2.99 -11.19
C PHE A 144 14.44 -3.31 -12.68
N LEU A 145 13.50 -2.68 -13.38
CA LEU A 145 13.25 -2.95 -14.80
C LEU A 145 14.51 -2.66 -15.63
N SER A 146 15.18 -1.56 -15.33
CA SER A 146 16.47 -1.20 -15.93
C SER A 146 17.56 -2.26 -15.73
N GLN A 147 17.66 -2.86 -14.53
CA GLN A 147 18.64 -3.92 -14.26
C GLN A 147 18.35 -5.20 -15.06
N ASN A 148 17.09 -5.60 -15.14
CA ASN A 148 16.68 -6.80 -15.87
C ASN A 148 16.84 -6.63 -17.40
N ASP A 149 16.55 -5.44 -17.93
CA ASP A 149 16.76 -5.13 -19.35
C ASP A 149 18.26 -5.10 -19.71
N GLN A 150 19.14 -4.63 -18.83
CA GLN A 150 20.58 -4.70 -19.05
C GLN A 150 21.14 -6.14 -18.97
N GLU A 151 20.65 -6.96 -18.04
CA GLU A 151 21.01 -8.39 -17.99
C GLU A 151 20.57 -9.14 -19.26
N ARG A 152 19.38 -8.83 -19.79
CA ARG A 152 18.88 -9.41 -21.05
C ARG A 152 19.62 -8.90 -22.30
N SER A 153 19.89 -7.61 -22.38
CA SER A 153 20.60 -7.01 -23.53
C SER A 153 22.10 -7.30 -23.53
N GLY A 154 22.69 -7.62 -22.38
CA GLY A 154 24.11 -7.99 -22.24
C GLY A 154 24.43 -9.44 -22.64
N ASN A 155 23.41 -10.28 -22.87
CA ASN A 155 23.58 -11.68 -23.27
C ASN A 155 22.88 -12.02 -24.61
N PRO A 156 23.23 -11.38 -25.74
CA PRO A 156 22.67 -11.71 -27.04
C PRO A 156 23.21 -13.04 -27.61
N VAL A 157 24.22 -13.65 -26.98
CA VAL A 157 24.92 -14.84 -27.50
C VAL A 157 24.48 -16.15 -26.83
N GLY A 158 24.01 -16.10 -25.57
CA GLY A 158 23.55 -17.30 -24.83
C GLY A 158 22.14 -17.80 -25.17
N SER A 159 21.39 -17.10 -26.03
CA SER A 159 20.05 -17.55 -26.49
C SER A 159 20.05 -18.19 -27.88
N ILE A 160 21.22 -18.22 -28.55
CA ILE A 160 21.41 -18.80 -29.89
C ILE A 160 22.28 -20.08 -29.84
N LEU A 161 22.87 -20.40 -28.69
CA LEU A 161 23.56 -21.66 -28.40
C LEU A 161 22.75 -22.50 -27.40
#